data_AF-A0A6C0GVJ5-F1
#
_entry.id   AF-A0A6C0GVJ5-F1
#
_cell.length_a   1.000
_cell.length_b   1.000
_cell.length_c   1.000
_cell.angle_alpha   90.00
_cell.angle_beta   90.00
_cell.angle_gamma   90.00
#
_symmetry.space_group_name_H-M   'P 1'
#
loop_
_entity.id
_entity.type
_entity.pdbx_description
1 polymer ?
#
loop_
_entity_poly.entity_id
_entity_poly.type
_entity_poly.pdbx_seq_one_letter_code
_entity_poly.pdbx_strand_id
1 'polypeptide(L)'
;MATTKWKIDPAHSEIQFKVKHLMITNVTGYFEKFDLEVETEGDNFTKAKSIVFTANVDTINTNNQQRDTHLKSADFFDAANHAQLRFVGKQFEPSGEDYLLHGDLTIRGITKPITVKVEAAGTVVDPYGQTKAGFTVEGKIRRKEFGLTWDAVTEAGSVVVSDEIRIHCEIQLVKQA
;
A
#
# COMPACT_ATOMS: atom_id res chain seq x y z
N MET A 1 11.44 3.55 -27.49
CA MET A 1 10.70 4.74 -27.00
C MET A 1 11.40 5.26 -25.74
N ALA A 2 11.22 6.55 -25.41
CA ALA A 2 11.84 7.14 -24.22
C ALA A 2 11.26 6.55 -22.92
N THR A 3 12.09 6.48 -21.87
CA THR A 3 11.63 6.14 -20.52
C THR A 3 10.98 7.38 -19.90
N THR A 4 9.76 7.24 -19.41
CA THR A 4 9.10 8.26 -18.58
C THR A 4 9.24 7.86 -17.11
N LYS A 5 9.58 8.82 -16.25
CA LYS A 5 9.60 8.63 -14.80
C LYS A 5 8.38 9.30 -14.17
N TRP A 6 7.77 8.64 -13.21
CA TRP A 6 6.66 9.14 -12.43
C TRP A 6 7.00 9.05 -10.94
N LYS A 7 6.62 10.07 -10.20
CA LYS A 7 6.78 10.14 -8.75
C LYS A 7 5.43 10.35 -8.09
N ILE A 8 5.19 9.70 -6.96
CA ILE A 8 3.98 9.96 -6.19
C ILE A 8 3.92 11.42 -5.72
N ASP A 9 2.71 11.95 -5.70
CA ASP A 9 2.33 13.22 -5.08
C ASP A 9 1.79 12.92 -3.67
N PRO A 10 2.59 13.07 -2.60
CA PRO A 10 2.17 12.68 -1.26
C PRO A 10 0.99 13.51 -0.73
N ALA A 11 0.79 14.73 -1.25
CA ALA A 11 -0.29 15.61 -0.81
C ALA A 11 -1.66 15.20 -1.36
N HIS A 12 -1.68 14.39 -2.42
CA HIS A 12 -2.88 13.95 -3.12
C HIS A 12 -2.94 12.41 -3.23
N SER A 13 -2.30 11.72 -2.30
CA SER A 13 -2.31 10.27 -2.22
C SER A 13 -2.59 9.81 -0.79
N GLU A 14 -3.19 8.65 -0.64
CA GLU A 14 -3.56 8.06 0.65
C GLU A 14 -3.24 6.56 0.63
N ILE A 15 -2.54 6.08 1.65
CA ILE A 15 -2.22 4.65 1.83
C ILE A 15 -3.04 4.12 3.00
N GLN A 16 -4.24 3.61 2.73
CA GLN A 16 -5.18 3.12 3.73
C GLN A 16 -5.14 1.60 3.86
N PHE A 17 -5.32 1.13 5.08
CA PHE A 17 -5.70 -0.25 5.35
C PHE A 17 -6.87 -0.34 6.32
N LYS A 18 -7.60 -1.46 6.27
CA LYS A 18 -8.67 -1.78 7.21
C LYS A 18 -8.51 -3.19 7.74
N VAL A 19 -8.78 -3.35 9.02
CA VAL A 19 -8.79 -4.64 9.70
C VAL A 19 -10.04 -4.78 10.55
N LYS A 20 -10.67 -5.96 10.53
CA LYS A 20 -11.80 -6.23 11.41
C LYS A 20 -11.35 -6.39 12.87
N HIS A 21 -12.00 -5.67 13.76
CA HIS A 21 -11.89 -5.78 15.21
C HIS A 21 -13.13 -6.46 15.79
N LEU A 22 -12.90 -7.49 16.60
CA LEU A 22 -13.92 -8.38 17.18
C LEU A 22 -14.87 -8.98 16.13
N MET A 23 -14.45 -9.03 14.86
CA MET A 23 -15.23 -9.43 13.68
C MET A 23 -16.49 -8.60 13.36
N ILE A 24 -16.75 -7.53 14.12
CA ILE A 24 -17.98 -6.73 14.03
C ILE A 24 -17.77 -5.31 13.48
N THR A 25 -16.56 -4.74 13.63
CA THR A 25 -16.25 -3.36 13.20
C THR A 25 -14.91 -3.32 12.50
N ASN A 26 -14.65 -2.25 11.74
CA ASN A 26 -13.34 -2.02 11.13
C ASN A 26 -12.54 -0.97 11.91
N VAL A 27 -11.27 -1.27 12.14
CA VAL A 27 -10.25 -0.25 12.44
C VAL A 27 -9.64 0.15 11.11
N THR A 28 -9.70 1.45 10.80
CA THR A 28 -8.99 2.06 9.67
C THR A 28 -7.63 2.54 10.14
N GLY A 29 -6.61 2.34 9.32
CA GLY A 29 -5.28 2.91 9.55
C GLY A 29 -4.64 3.39 8.27
N TYR A 30 -3.60 4.18 8.44
CA TYR A 30 -2.87 4.86 7.37
C TYR A 30 -1.37 4.77 7.60
N PHE A 31 -0.59 4.88 6.53
CA PHE A 31 0.82 5.28 6.63
C PHE A 31 0.95 6.70 6.06
N GLU A 32 1.41 7.65 6.87
CA GLU A 32 1.42 9.07 6.47
C GLU A 32 2.69 9.49 5.68
N LYS A 33 3.78 8.74 5.80
CA LYS A 33 4.99 8.93 5.00
C LYS A 33 5.22 7.73 4.11
N PHE A 34 5.16 7.97 2.81
CA PHE A 34 5.31 6.96 1.79
C PHE A 34 5.94 7.56 0.54
N ASP A 35 6.38 6.67 -0.34
CA ASP A 35 6.98 7.02 -1.60
C ASP A 35 6.67 5.96 -2.66
N LEU A 36 6.53 6.38 -3.91
CA LEU A 36 6.35 5.50 -5.06
C LEU A 36 7.04 6.12 -6.28
N GLU A 37 7.88 5.30 -6.91
CA GLU A 37 8.52 5.57 -8.18
C GLU A 37 8.07 4.57 -9.23
N VAL A 38 7.73 5.06 -10.41
CA VAL A 38 7.34 4.23 -11.56
C VAL A 38 8.11 4.69 -12.79
N GLU A 39 8.71 3.74 -13.51
CA GLU A 39 9.30 3.98 -14.82
C GLU A 39 8.52 3.24 -15.90
N THR A 40 8.12 3.94 -16.96
CA THR A 40 7.32 3.39 -18.07
C THR A 40 7.99 3.63 -19.42
N GLU A 41 7.58 2.87 -20.43
CA GLU A 41 7.82 3.23 -21.83
C GLU A 41 6.78 4.25 -22.31
N GLY A 42 7.20 5.50 -22.54
CA GLY A 42 6.26 6.61 -22.75
C GLY A 42 5.30 6.72 -21.55
N ASP A 43 4.05 7.08 -21.81
CA ASP A 43 3.06 7.29 -20.74
C ASP A 43 2.18 6.05 -20.50
N ASN A 44 2.63 4.88 -20.96
CA ASN A 44 1.88 3.63 -20.86
C ASN A 44 2.31 2.79 -19.64
N PHE A 45 1.47 2.75 -18.61
CA PHE A 45 1.70 1.98 -17.38
C PHE A 45 1.73 0.46 -17.57
N THR A 46 1.10 -0.10 -18.61
CA THR A 46 1.22 -1.54 -18.94
C THR A 46 2.60 -1.93 -19.44
N LYS A 47 3.42 -0.92 -19.79
CA LYS A 47 4.85 -1.08 -20.11
C LYS A 47 5.75 -0.56 -19.00
N ALA A 48 5.30 -0.65 -17.74
CA ALA A 48 6.13 -0.31 -16.59
C ALA A 48 7.37 -1.22 -16.54
N LYS A 49 8.54 -0.60 -16.44
CA LYS A 49 9.85 -1.25 -16.28
C LYS A 49 10.22 -1.41 -14.80
N SER A 50 9.77 -0.48 -13.97
CA SER A 50 9.94 -0.55 -12.52
C SER A 50 8.75 0.11 -11.82
N ILE A 51 8.31 -0.50 -10.72
CA ILE A 51 7.31 0.03 -9.80
C ILE A 51 7.85 -0.27 -8.40
N VAL A 52 8.19 0.77 -7.65
CA VAL A 52 8.78 0.63 -6.32
C VAL A 52 8.04 1.53 -5.36
N PHE A 53 7.34 0.93 -4.41
CA PHE A 53 6.65 1.63 -3.33
C PHE A 53 7.31 1.34 -1.98
N THR A 54 7.34 2.34 -1.11
CA THR A 54 7.72 2.20 0.30
C THR A 54 6.79 3.01 1.20
N ALA A 55 6.58 2.56 2.42
CA ALA A 55 5.95 3.36 3.46
C ALA A 55 6.68 3.21 4.80
N ASN A 56 6.81 4.31 5.53
CA ASN A 56 7.49 4.33 6.81
C ASN A 56 6.54 3.86 7.93
N VAL A 57 6.93 2.79 8.59
CA VAL A 57 6.16 2.16 9.68
C VAL A 57 5.94 3.12 10.85
N ASP A 58 6.90 4.00 11.13
CA ASP A 58 6.79 5.00 12.22
C ASP A 58 5.66 6.01 12.00
N THR A 59 5.09 6.05 10.80
CA THR A 59 3.97 6.92 10.46
C THR A 59 2.64 6.21 10.39
N ILE A 60 2.57 4.99 10.94
CA ILE A 60 1.29 4.32 11.11
C ILE A 60 0.38 5.13 12.03
N ASN A 61 -0.84 5.39 11.57
CA ASN A 61 -1.85 6.14 12.29
C ASN A 61 -3.20 5.43 12.17
N THR A 62 -3.77 5.05 13.32
CA THR A 62 -5.13 4.47 13.42
C THR A 62 -6.06 5.37 14.22
N ASN A 63 -5.69 6.64 14.39
CA ASN A 63 -6.33 7.63 15.25
C ASN A 63 -6.38 7.20 16.73
N ASN A 64 -5.38 6.44 17.19
CA ASN A 64 -5.26 6.02 18.58
C ASN A 64 -3.77 5.84 18.94
N GLN A 65 -3.23 6.81 19.65
CA GLN A 65 -1.79 6.88 19.96
C GLN A 65 -1.26 5.63 20.70
N GLN A 66 -2.03 5.04 21.61
CA GLN A 66 -1.60 3.83 22.33
C GLN A 66 -1.50 2.63 21.39
N ARG A 67 -2.51 2.43 20.54
CA ARG A 67 -2.49 1.38 19.51
C ARG A 67 -1.38 1.62 18.50
N ASP A 68 -1.19 2.86 18.05
CA ASP A 68 -0.13 3.21 17.08
C ASP A 68 1.26 2.96 17.66
N THR A 69 1.45 3.24 18.97
CA THR A 69 2.69 2.90 19.68
C THR A 69 2.90 1.38 19.73
N HIS A 70 1.85 0.61 20.04
CA HIS A 70 1.94 -0.86 20.06
C HIS A 70 2.20 -1.45 18.67
N LEU A 71 1.57 -0.93 17.62
CA LEU A 71 1.80 -1.37 16.23
C LEU A 71 3.26 -1.16 15.77
N LYS A 72 3.96 -0.17 16.32
CA LYS A 72 5.39 0.09 16.01
C LYS A 72 6.35 -0.82 16.80
N SER A 73 5.89 -1.44 17.87
CA SER A 73 6.73 -2.25 18.76
C SER A 73 7.17 -3.58 18.12
N ALA A 74 8.12 -4.26 18.77
CA ALA A 74 8.63 -5.56 18.35
C ALA A 74 7.57 -6.68 18.30
N ASP A 75 6.45 -6.49 19.01
CA ASP A 75 5.31 -7.42 19.01
C ASP A 75 4.49 -7.34 17.71
N PHE A 76 4.70 -6.29 16.90
CA PHE A 76 3.98 -6.08 15.64
C PHE A 76 4.94 -5.73 14.50
N PHE A 77 4.95 -4.51 13.97
CA PHE A 77 5.78 -4.18 12.80
C PHE A 77 7.27 -4.10 13.12
N ASP A 78 7.66 -3.95 14.38
CA ASP A 78 9.05 -3.78 14.83
C ASP A 78 9.76 -2.66 14.04
N ALA A 79 9.21 -1.45 14.12
CA ALA A 79 9.63 -0.31 13.32
C ALA A 79 11.12 0.05 13.51
N ALA A 80 11.67 -0.23 14.70
CA ALA A 80 13.07 0.01 15.02
C ALA A 80 14.03 -0.83 14.15
N ASN A 81 13.67 -2.08 13.83
CA ASN A 81 14.48 -2.97 12.99
C ASN A 81 13.98 -3.04 11.54
N HIS A 82 12.71 -2.66 11.31
CA HIS A 82 12.03 -2.72 10.02
C HIS A 82 11.30 -1.41 9.74
N ALA A 83 12.06 -0.34 9.52
CA ALA A 83 11.54 1.01 9.38
C ALA A 83 10.56 1.19 8.19
N GLN A 84 10.65 0.36 7.16
CA GLN A 84 9.81 0.48 5.97
C GLN A 84 9.18 -0.85 5.57
N LEU A 85 7.92 -0.78 5.13
CA LEU A 85 7.36 -1.77 4.22
C LEU A 85 7.70 -1.39 2.79
N ARG A 86 7.82 -2.39 1.91
CA ARG A 86 8.25 -2.20 0.52
C ARG A 86 7.46 -3.08 -0.41
N PHE A 87 6.97 -2.53 -1.52
CA PHE A 87 6.37 -3.28 -2.60
C PHE A 87 7.16 -3.08 -3.90
N VAL A 88 7.45 -4.17 -4.60
CA VAL A 88 8.10 -4.16 -5.92
C VAL A 88 7.15 -4.78 -6.92
N GLY A 89 6.61 -3.97 -7.82
CA GLY A 89 5.74 -4.43 -8.91
C GLY A 89 6.53 -5.19 -9.97
N LYS A 90 5.93 -6.27 -10.48
CA LYS A 90 6.52 -7.18 -11.46
C LYS A 90 5.78 -7.15 -12.80
N GLN A 91 4.46 -7.15 -12.74
CA GLN A 91 3.63 -7.26 -13.94
C GLN A 91 2.33 -6.48 -13.72
N PHE A 92 2.05 -5.58 -14.66
CA PHE A 92 0.81 -4.83 -14.72
C PHE A 92 -0.02 -5.34 -15.89
N GLU A 93 -1.02 -6.17 -15.59
CA GLU A 93 -1.83 -6.86 -16.58
C GLU A 93 -3.23 -6.23 -16.73
N PRO A 94 -3.74 -6.07 -17.95
CA PRO A 94 -5.13 -5.68 -18.16
C PRO A 94 -6.11 -6.73 -17.62
N SER A 95 -7.20 -6.27 -17.00
CA SER A 95 -8.27 -7.12 -16.46
C SER A 95 -9.62 -6.42 -16.63
N GLY A 96 -10.21 -6.55 -17.83
CA GLY A 96 -11.43 -5.84 -18.18
C GLY A 96 -11.19 -4.33 -18.31
N GLU A 97 -11.92 -3.53 -17.53
CA GLU A 97 -11.73 -2.07 -17.44
C GLU A 97 -10.64 -1.68 -16.43
N ASP A 98 -10.20 -2.64 -15.63
CA ASP A 98 -9.21 -2.46 -14.56
C ASP A 98 -7.89 -3.16 -14.92
N TYR A 99 -6.96 -3.14 -13.98
CA TYR A 99 -5.68 -3.84 -14.06
C TYR A 99 -5.44 -4.69 -12.83
N LEU A 100 -4.65 -5.75 -12.98
CA LEU A 100 -4.05 -6.45 -11.87
C LEU A 100 -2.55 -6.12 -11.83
N LEU A 101 -2.08 -5.72 -10.65
CA LEU A 101 -0.67 -5.47 -10.40
C LEU A 101 -0.14 -6.60 -9.51
N HIS A 102 0.70 -7.45 -10.10
CA HIS A 102 1.45 -8.46 -9.38
C HIS A 102 2.76 -7.88 -8.87
N GLY A 103 3.14 -8.23 -7.66
CA GLY A 103 4.44 -7.84 -7.12
C GLY A 103 4.75 -8.52 -5.81
N ASP A 104 5.91 -8.16 -5.27
CA ASP A 104 6.39 -8.67 -3.99
C ASP A 104 6.22 -7.60 -2.92
N LEU A 105 5.41 -7.90 -1.91
CA LEU A 105 5.28 -7.09 -0.70
C LEU A 105 6.24 -7.63 0.35
N THR A 106 6.97 -6.72 1.00
CA THR A 106 7.86 -7.02 2.13
C THR A 106 7.38 -6.24 3.34
N ILE A 107 7.05 -6.96 4.42
CA ILE A 107 6.69 -6.42 5.72
C ILE A 107 7.50 -7.17 6.76
N ARG A 108 8.14 -6.44 7.69
CA ARG A 108 8.94 -7.02 8.78
C ARG A 108 10.01 -8.00 8.27
N GLY A 109 10.67 -7.65 7.16
CA GLY A 109 11.68 -8.49 6.50
C GLY A 109 11.17 -9.74 5.79
N ILE A 110 9.86 -10.04 5.84
CA ILE A 110 9.26 -11.20 5.18
C ILE A 110 8.64 -10.74 3.86
N THR A 111 9.06 -11.36 2.76
CA THR A 111 8.57 -11.06 1.41
C THR A 111 7.56 -12.12 0.95
N LYS A 112 6.41 -11.67 0.42
CA LYS A 112 5.38 -12.52 -0.18
C LYS A 112 4.88 -11.92 -1.51
N PRO A 113 4.59 -12.77 -2.51
CA PRO A 113 3.92 -12.31 -3.72
C PRO A 113 2.47 -11.94 -3.38
N ILE A 114 2.02 -10.79 -3.88
CA ILE A 114 0.62 -10.36 -3.79
C ILE A 114 0.13 -9.87 -5.15
N THR A 115 -1.18 -9.85 -5.31
CA THR A 115 -1.85 -9.21 -6.44
C THR A 115 -2.81 -8.17 -5.89
N VAL A 116 -2.77 -6.95 -6.44
CA VAL A 116 -3.73 -5.89 -6.14
C VAL A 116 -4.48 -5.52 -7.41
N LYS A 117 -5.75 -5.16 -7.25
CA LYS A 117 -6.57 -4.54 -8.29
C LYS A 117 -6.17 -3.07 -8.39
N VAL A 118 -6.08 -2.56 -9.61
CA VAL A 118 -5.77 -1.16 -9.88
C VAL A 118 -6.78 -0.62 -10.89
N GLU A 119 -7.52 0.40 -10.50
CA GLU A 119 -8.38 1.17 -11.41
C GLU A 119 -7.61 2.41 -11.86
N ALA A 120 -7.56 2.68 -13.16
CA ALA A 120 -6.90 3.87 -13.71
C ALA A 120 -7.93 5.00 -13.88
N ALA A 121 -7.80 6.05 -13.08
CA ALA A 121 -8.70 7.21 -13.13
C ALA A 121 -8.38 8.17 -14.29
N GLY A 122 -7.25 7.95 -14.99
CA GLY A 122 -6.85 8.70 -16.18
C GLY A 122 -5.58 9.53 -16.00
N THR A 123 -5.24 10.31 -17.02
CA THR A 123 -4.08 11.21 -17.06
C THR A 123 -4.53 12.60 -17.49
N VAL A 124 -4.05 13.63 -16.79
CA VAL A 124 -4.45 15.03 -17.02
C VAL A 124 -3.24 15.96 -16.84
N VAL A 125 -3.25 17.12 -17.49
CA VAL A 125 -2.30 18.20 -17.21
C VAL A 125 -2.96 19.15 -16.22
N ASP A 126 -2.32 19.38 -15.08
CA ASP A 126 -2.83 20.28 -14.05
C ASP A 126 -2.67 21.77 -14.43
N PRO A 127 -3.26 22.71 -13.68
CA PRO A 127 -3.13 24.15 -13.95
C PRO A 127 -1.69 24.70 -13.90
N TYR A 128 -0.75 23.95 -13.34
CA TYR A 128 0.68 24.31 -13.26
C TYR A 128 1.50 23.70 -14.41
N GLY A 129 0.85 22.99 -15.34
CA GLY A 129 1.49 22.36 -16.48
C GLY A 129 2.11 20.99 -16.18
N GLN A 130 1.87 20.41 -15.01
CA GLN A 130 2.39 19.08 -14.66
C GLN A 130 1.45 17.99 -15.18
N THR A 131 1.99 16.95 -15.81
CA THR A 131 1.21 15.76 -16.16
C THR A 131 1.02 14.89 -14.92
N LYS A 132 -0.25 14.62 -14.58
CA LYS A 132 -0.67 13.81 -13.45
C LYS A 132 -1.38 12.54 -13.93
N ALA A 133 -1.17 11.42 -13.25
CA ALA A 133 -1.92 10.18 -13.48
C ALA A 133 -2.53 9.69 -12.16
N GLY A 134 -3.80 9.29 -12.18
CA GLY A 134 -4.54 8.88 -10.98
C GLY A 134 -4.88 7.39 -10.99
N PHE A 135 -4.75 6.75 -9.82
CA PHE A 135 -5.08 5.34 -9.63
C PHE A 135 -5.76 5.08 -8.29
N THR A 136 -6.70 4.15 -8.29
CA THR A 136 -7.23 3.54 -7.06
C THR A 136 -6.71 2.11 -6.98
N VAL A 137 -6.16 1.72 -5.83
CA VAL A 137 -5.56 0.39 -5.62
C VAL A 137 -6.31 -0.33 -4.50
N GLU A 138 -6.76 -1.55 -4.76
CA GLU A 138 -7.45 -2.38 -3.78
C GLU A 138 -6.81 -3.76 -3.67
N GLY A 139 -6.74 -4.29 -2.45
CA GLY A 139 -6.12 -5.59 -2.23
C GLY A 139 -6.45 -6.21 -0.90
N LYS A 140 -6.01 -7.45 -0.72
CA LYS A 140 -6.12 -8.17 0.55
C LYS A 140 -4.85 -8.94 0.81
N ILE A 141 -4.42 -8.93 2.07
CA ILE A 141 -3.29 -9.72 2.55
C ILE A 141 -3.65 -10.41 3.87
N ARG A 142 -2.85 -11.40 4.26
CA ARG A 142 -2.93 -12.06 5.56
C ARG A 142 -1.76 -11.64 6.43
N ARG A 143 -2.03 -10.91 7.52
CA ARG A 143 -0.96 -10.33 8.36
C ARG A 143 -0.04 -11.40 8.94
N LYS A 144 -0.56 -12.59 9.23
CA LYS A 144 0.22 -13.69 9.82
C LYS A 144 1.28 -14.24 8.86
N GLU A 145 1.06 -14.14 7.55
CA GLU A 145 2.06 -14.55 6.54
C GLU A 145 3.32 -13.67 6.55
N PHE A 146 3.21 -12.47 7.13
CA PHE A 146 4.30 -11.50 7.29
C PHE A 146 4.84 -11.46 8.72
N GLY A 147 4.53 -12.48 9.55
CA GLY A 147 5.02 -12.55 10.92
C GLY A 147 4.36 -11.58 11.89
N LEU A 148 3.26 -10.91 11.50
CA LEU A 148 2.45 -10.09 12.40
C LEU A 148 1.45 -11.00 13.12
N THR A 149 1.92 -11.76 14.09
CA THR A 149 1.19 -12.89 14.71
C THR A 149 0.50 -12.56 16.03
N TRP A 150 0.55 -11.31 16.51
CA TRP A 150 -0.17 -10.92 17.72
C TRP A 150 -1.65 -11.33 17.60
N ASP A 151 -2.14 -12.08 18.58
CA ASP A 151 -3.50 -12.60 18.58
C ASP A 151 -4.05 -12.51 20.00
N ALA A 152 -5.33 -12.19 20.09
CA ALA A 152 -6.11 -12.31 21.31
C ALA A 152 -7.46 -12.94 20.95
N VAL A 153 -8.01 -13.69 21.90
CA VAL A 153 -9.36 -14.25 21.82
C VAL A 153 -10.19 -13.68 22.98
N THR A 154 -11.47 -13.45 22.74
CA THR A 154 -12.40 -13.10 23.82
C THR A 154 -12.66 -14.32 24.71
N GLU A 155 -13.29 -14.12 25.88
CA GLU A 155 -13.73 -15.23 26.73
C GLU A 155 -14.65 -16.22 25.99
N ALA A 156 -15.40 -15.72 25.01
CA ALA A 156 -16.26 -16.51 24.12
C ALA A 156 -15.53 -17.13 22.91
N GLY A 157 -14.20 -17.04 22.85
CA GLY A 157 -13.36 -17.63 21.80
C GLY A 157 -13.36 -16.89 20.46
N SER A 158 -13.92 -15.67 20.39
CA SER A 158 -13.92 -14.88 19.15
C SER A 158 -12.57 -14.20 18.92
N VAL A 159 -12.12 -14.16 17.67
CA VAL A 159 -10.87 -13.50 17.28
C VAL A 159 -10.99 -11.99 17.47
N VAL A 160 -10.02 -11.38 18.17
CA VAL A 160 -10.01 -9.94 18.44
C VAL A 160 -9.57 -9.13 17.23
N VAL A 161 -8.57 -9.59 16.48
CA VAL A 161 -8.06 -8.91 15.27
C VAL A 161 -7.98 -9.88 14.10
N SER A 162 -8.69 -9.56 13.02
CA SER A 162 -8.70 -10.37 11.80
C SER A 162 -7.30 -10.59 11.23
N ASP A 163 -7.11 -11.75 10.61
CA ASP A 163 -5.92 -12.06 9.82
C ASP A 163 -5.96 -11.33 8.45
N GLU A 164 -7.16 -11.22 7.82
CA GLU A 164 -7.34 -10.44 6.60
C GLU A 164 -7.17 -8.95 6.89
N ILE A 165 -6.25 -8.33 6.17
CA ILE A 165 -6.09 -6.88 6.04
C ILE A 165 -6.55 -6.48 4.65
N ARG A 166 -7.44 -5.49 4.58
CA ARG A 166 -7.87 -4.88 3.33
C ARG A 166 -7.00 -3.66 3.05
N ILE A 167 -6.51 -3.55 1.84
CA ILE A 167 -5.72 -2.44 1.33
C ILE A 167 -6.63 -1.60 0.44
N HIS A 168 -6.60 -0.28 0.61
CA HIS A 168 -7.23 0.67 -0.27
C HIS A 168 -6.30 1.89 -0.38
N CYS A 169 -5.87 2.25 -1.57
CA CYS A 169 -5.02 3.42 -1.75
C CYS A 169 -5.56 4.30 -2.87
N GLU A 170 -5.45 5.61 -2.68
CA GLU A 170 -5.63 6.61 -3.73
C GLU A 170 -4.25 7.14 -4.10
N ILE A 171 -3.88 7.09 -5.38
CA ILE A 171 -2.52 7.38 -5.85
C ILE A 171 -2.53 8.47 -6.92
N GLN A 172 -2.04 9.64 -6.50
CA GLN A 172 -1.48 10.74 -7.27
C GLN A 172 -0.10 10.48 -7.88
N LEU A 173 0.10 10.27 -9.19
CA LEU A 173 1.45 10.33 -9.79
C LEU A 173 1.69 11.64 -10.56
N VAL A 174 2.94 12.10 -10.57
CA VAL A 174 3.43 13.27 -11.32
C VAL A 174 4.56 12.84 -12.25
N LYS A 175 4.42 13.16 -13.53
CA LYS A 175 5.48 12.94 -14.52
C LYS A 175 6.69 13.81 -14.19
N GLN A 176 7.86 13.19 -14.14
CA GLN A 176 9.13 13.88 -13.91
C GLN A 176 9.71 14.36 -15.24
N ALA A 177 10.43 15.48 -15.19
CA ALA A 177 11.13 16.06 -16.33
C ALA A 177 12.39 15.27 -16.70
#